data_AF-A0A6B3HYD6-F1
#
_entry.id   AF-A0A6B3HYD6-F1
#
_cell.length_a   1.000
_cell.length_b   1.000
_cell.length_c   1.000
_cell.angle_alpha   90.00
_cell.angle_beta   90.00
_cell.angle_gamma   90.00
#
_symmetry.space_group_name_H-M   'P 1'
#
loop_
_entity.id
_entity.type
_entity.pdbx_description
1 polymer ?
#
loop_
_entity_poly.entity_id
_entity_poly.type
_entity_poly.pdbx_seq_one_letter_code
_entity_poly.pdbx_strand_id
1 'polypeptide(L)'
;FGAICADTPAKDGSKRVALVIDPGTAADAPDGEEPPALRTACARIAPDASSAEALASVAKPLRYDSSAMICAISGYPKSGCGEQVSGDGGKKDGSGKPSAPAASSAPAADDGDGGDDGDGGGGPSAGLLVGIGAVLLLGVAAVFQARRRR
;
A
#
# COMPACT_ATOMS: atom_id res chain seq x y z
N PHE A 1 -10.18 26.31 -3.54
CA PHE A 1 -9.28 26.57 -4.69
C PHE A 1 -8.76 28.00 -4.72
N GLY A 2 -9.62 29.01 -4.87
CA GLY A 2 -9.20 30.43 -4.96
C GLY A 2 -8.26 30.87 -3.84
N ALA A 3 -8.55 30.49 -2.59
CA ALA A 3 -7.70 30.83 -1.44
C ALA A 3 -6.26 30.29 -1.51
N ILE A 4 -6.01 29.19 -2.23
CA ILE A 4 -4.69 28.51 -2.27
C ILE A 4 -3.97 28.76 -3.60
N CYS A 5 -4.73 28.85 -4.69
CA CYS A 5 -4.19 28.90 -6.05
C CYS A 5 -4.38 30.25 -6.75
N ALA A 6 -4.90 31.29 -6.07
CA ALA A 6 -5.11 32.61 -6.67
C ALA A 6 -3.85 33.15 -7.35
N ASP A 7 -2.71 33.07 -6.65
CA ASP A 7 -1.44 33.63 -7.10
C ASP A 7 -0.64 32.68 -8.02
N THR A 8 -1.21 31.55 -8.39
CA THR A 8 -0.60 30.62 -9.35
C THR A 8 -1.27 30.83 -10.71
N PRO A 9 -0.62 31.48 -11.70
CA PRO A 9 -1.21 31.71 -13.01
C PRO A 9 -1.69 30.43 -13.70
N ALA A 10 -2.61 30.51 -14.66
CA ALA A 10 -2.81 29.40 -15.59
C ALA A 10 -1.56 29.22 -16.49
N LYS A 11 -1.37 28.03 -17.05
CA LYS A 11 -0.40 27.76 -18.12
C LYS A 11 -0.97 26.67 -18.99
N ASP A 12 -0.89 26.86 -20.30
CA ASP A 12 -1.36 25.89 -21.28
C ASP A 12 -0.67 24.55 -21.10
N GLY A 13 -1.42 23.48 -21.33
CA GLY A 13 -0.94 22.12 -21.10
C GLY A 13 -0.69 21.78 -19.62
N SER A 14 -1.30 22.51 -18.68
CA SER A 14 -1.25 22.18 -17.25
C SER A 14 -2.58 22.41 -16.55
N LYS A 15 -2.82 21.64 -15.49
CA LYS A 15 -3.89 21.88 -14.52
C LYS A 15 -3.30 22.38 -13.21
N ARG A 16 -4.13 23.07 -12.43
CA ARG A 16 -3.82 23.48 -11.05
C ARG A 16 -4.63 22.64 -10.08
N VAL A 17 -3.99 22.19 -9.01
CA VAL A 17 -4.62 21.47 -7.91
C VAL A 17 -4.29 22.22 -6.62
N ALA A 18 -5.30 22.56 -5.83
CA ALA A 18 -5.11 23.13 -4.50
C ALA A 18 -5.04 22.00 -3.48
N LEU A 19 -3.90 21.83 -2.82
CA LEU A 19 -3.69 20.83 -1.79
C LEU A 19 -3.76 21.48 -0.42
N VAL A 20 -4.43 20.78 0.50
CA VAL A 20 -4.33 21.00 1.94
C VAL A 20 -3.62 19.76 2.50
N ILE A 21 -2.52 19.97 3.20
CA ILE A 21 -1.73 18.92 3.84
C ILE A 21 -1.87 19.15 5.33
N ASP A 22 -2.71 18.32 5.94
CA ASP A 22 -2.95 18.28 7.38
C ASP A 22 -2.20 17.06 7.95
N PRO A 23 -1.18 17.27 8.80
CA PRO A 23 -0.42 16.18 9.40
C PRO A 23 -1.15 15.50 10.58
N GLY A 24 -2.36 15.93 10.92
CA GLY A 24 -3.14 15.38 12.03
C GLY A 24 -2.84 16.07 13.37
N THR A 25 -3.32 15.45 14.45
CA THR A 25 -3.21 16.02 15.80
C THR A 25 -2.08 15.41 16.60
N ALA A 26 -1.67 16.07 17.68
CA ALA A 26 -0.66 15.53 18.59
C ALA A 26 -1.10 14.23 19.29
N ALA A 27 -2.42 13.96 19.36
CA ALA A 27 -2.93 12.71 19.94
C ALA A 27 -2.70 11.48 19.03
N ASP A 28 -2.53 11.71 17.72
CA ASP A 28 -2.31 10.68 16.71
C ASP A 28 -0.82 10.59 16.30
N ALA A 29 0.02 11.49 16.81
CA ALA A 29 1.43 11.57 16.47
C ALA A 29 2.21 10.40 17.10
N PRO A 30 3.26 9.89 16.43
CA PRO A 30 4.20 8.97 17.05
C PRO A 30 4.82 9.56 18.32
N ASP A 31 5.17 8.69 19.27
CA ASP A 31 5.74 9.10 20.56
C ASP A 31 6.95 10.03 20.39
N GLY A 32 6.89 11.20 21.02
CA GLY A 32 7.96 12.19 20.98
C GLY A 32 8.05 12.99 19.67
N GLU A 33 7.10 12.83 18.76
CA GLU A 33 6.94 13.69 17.59
C GLU A 33 5.81 14.71 17.78
N GLU A 34 5.98 15.89 17.19
CA GLU A 34 4.96 16.93 17.14
C GLU A 34 4.58 17.15 15.66
N PRO A 35 3.29 17.04 15.29
CA PRO A 35 2.86 17.32 13.93
C PRO A 35 3.21 18.76 13.54
N PRO A 36 3.73 19.00 12.32
CA PRO A 36 3.92 20.37 11.84
C PRO A 36 2.57 21.09 11.68
N ALA A 37 2.61 22.40 11.42
CA ALA A 37 1.38 23.13 11.11
C ALA A 37 0.72 22.63 9.81
N LEU A 38 -0.61 22.73 9.75
CA LEU A 38 -1.37 22.59 8.51
C LEU A 38 -0.79 23.52 7.45
N ARG A 39 -0.60 23.00 6.24
CA ARG A 39 -0.07 23.78 5.13
C ARG A 39 -0.89 23.58 3.87
N THR A 40 -0.86 24.58 3.01
CA THR A 40 -1.53 24.55 1.71
C THR A 40 -0.54 24.81 0.60
N ALA A 41 -0.73 24.18 -0.55
CA ALA A 41 0.11 24.42 -1.72
C ALA A 41 -0.71 24.30 -3.00
N CYS A 42 -0.36 25.09 -4.02
CA CYS A 42 -0.91 24.95 -5.36
C CYS A 42 0.05 24.17 -6.25
N ALA A 43 -0.32 22.94 -6.62
CA ALA A 43 0.42 22.15 -7.59
C ALA A 43 0.00 22.55 -9.02
N ARG A 44 0.98 22.78 -9.90
CA ARG A 44 0.75 22.93 -11.34
C ARG A 44 1.38 21.75 -12.05
N ILE A 45 0.54 20.88 -12.61
CA ILE A 45 0.93 19.56 -13.12
C ILE A 45 0.33 19.29 -14.50
N ALA A 46 0.82 18.26 -15.19
CA ALA A 46 0.27 17.83 -16.48
C ALA A 46 -1.23 17.48 -16.36
N PRO A 47 -2.03 17.61 -17.43
CA PRO A 47 -3.48 17.39 -17.37
C PRO A 47 -3.85 15.95 -16.96
N ASP A 48 -3.02 14.98 -17.32
CA ASP A 48 -3.15 13.55 -17.03
C ASP A 48 -2.43 13.12 -15.73
N ALA A 49 -1.65 14.01 -15.10
CA ALA A 49 -0.96 13.68 -13.85
C ALA A 49 -1.93 13.37 -12.69
N SER A 50 -1.53 12.41 -11.87
CA SER A 50 -2.25 11.90 -10.71
C SER A 50 -2.21 12.84 -9.51
N SER A 51 -3.02 12.55 -8.48
CA SER A 51 -2.95 13.22 -7.18
C SER A 51 -1.62 12.97 -6.47
N ALA A 52 -1.03 11.79 -6.63
CA ALA A 52 0.30 11.47 -6.10
C ALA A 52 1.38 12.37 -6.69
N GLU A 53 1.35 12.61 -8.00
CA GLU A 53 2.26 13.55 -8.67
C GLU A 53 2.01 15.00 -8.25
N ALA A 54 0.74 15.40 -8.04
CA ALA A 54 0.40 16.70 -7.49
C ALA A 54 1.07 16.91 -6.12
N LEU A 55 0.92 15.95 -5.20
CA LEU A 55 1.54 15.99 -3.88
C LEU A 55 3.07 15.99 -3.97
N ALA A 56 3.64 15.08 -4.77
CA ALA A 56 5.08 14.98 -4.97
C ALA A 56 5.70 16.25 -5.56
N SER A 57 4.94 17.03 -6.33
CA SER A 57 5.44 18.29 -6.90
C SER A 57 5.62 19.41 -5.87
N VAL A 58 4.89 19.36 -4.74
CA VAL A 58 4.83 20.47 -3.76
C VAL A 58 5.21 20.08 -2.32
N ALA A 59 5.32 18.79 -2.01
CA ALA A 59 5.47 18.30 -0.63
C ALA A 59 6.67 17.38 -0.42
N LYS A 60 7.80 17.68 -1.07
CA LYS A 60 9.05 16.91 -0.93
C LYS A 60 9.70 17.14 0.44
N PRO A 61 10.52 16.19 0.94
CA PRO A 61 10.66 14.81 0.46
C PRO A 61 9.44 13.95 0.81
N LEU A 62 9.14 12.95 -0.04
CA LEU A 62 8.21 11.88 0.28
C LEU A 62 9.02 10.63 0.66
N ARG A 63 8.66 9.97 1.76
CA ARG A 63 9.21 8.65 2.13
C ARG A 63 8.22 7.58 1.71
N TYR A 64 8.72 6.53 1.07
CA TYR A 64 7.93 5.35 0.71
C TYR A 64 8.48 4.10 1.38
N ASP A 65 7.60 3.13 1.67
CA ASP A 65 8.02 1.77 2.03
C ASP A 65 8.21 0.89 0.78
N SER A 66 8.54 -0.39 0.98
CA SER A 66 8.67 -1.37 -0.09
C SER A 66 7.35 -1.71 -0.80
N SER A 67 6.21 -1.34 -0.22
CA SER A 67 4.87 -1.54 -0.78
C SER A 67 4.39 -0.32 -1.59
N ALA A 68 5.25 0.69 -1.75
CA ALA A 68 4.94 1.98 -2.36
C ALA A 68 3.84 2.80 -1.63
N MET A 69 3.66 2.57 -0.33
CA MET A 69 2.86 3.44 0.55
C MET A 69 3.65 4.70 0.88
N ILE A 70 3.01 5.87 0.92
CA ILE A 70 3.64 7.11 1.39
C ILE A 70 3.66 7.08 2.93
N CYS A 71 4.84 6.95 3.50
CA CYS A 71 5.05 6.91 4.95
C CYS A 71 5.35 8.28 5.57
N ALA A 72 5.82 9.25 4.78
CA ALA A 72 6.07 10.60 5.28
C ALA A 72 5.92 11.65 4.17
N ILE A 73 5.42 12.83 4.56
CA ILE A 73 5.26 13.99 3.69
C ILE A 73 6.07 15.16 4.26
N SER A 74 7.11 15.57 3.55
CA SER A 74 8.11 16.55 4.01
C SER A 74 8.77 16.17 5.34
N GLY A 75 9.07 14.87 5.51
CA GLY A 75 9.81 14.35 6.66
C GLY A 75 8.99 14.05 7.91
N TYR A 76 7.66 14.22 7.88
CA TYR A 76 6.76 13.83 8.97
C TYR A 76 5.80 12.70 8.55
N PRO A 77 5.60 11.67 9.39
CA PRO A 77 6.37 11.39 10.61
C PRO A 77 7.81 10.96 10.29
N LYS A 78 8.76 11.16 11.23
CA LYS A 78 10.17 10.80 11.03
C LYS A 78 10.37 9.29 10.94
N SER A 79 9.50 8.52 11.57
CA SER A 79 9.48 7.06 11.52
C SER A 79 8.06 6.51 11.40
N GLY A 80 7.91 5.19 11.27
CA GLY A 80 6.61 4.52 11.07
C GLY A 80 6.07 4.57 9.64
N CYS A 81 5.00 3.82 9.37
CA CYS A 81 4.31 3.80 8.08
C CYS A 81 2.89 3.21 8.18
N GLY A 82 1.98 3.90 8.87
CA GLY A 82 0.56 3.54 8.91
C GLY A 82 0.18 2.61 10.05
N GLU A 83 0.88 2.71 11.18
CA GLU A 83 0.49 2.11 12.44
C GLU A 83 -0.92 2.55 12.84
N GLN A 84 -1.70 1.61 13.37
CA GLN A 84 -3.08 1.91 13.77
C GLN A 84 -3.09 2.73 15.06
N VAL A 85 -3.75 3.89 15.01
CA VAL A 85 -4.06 4.67 16.22
C VAL A 85 -5.19 3.98 16.99
N SER A 86 -5.10 3.96 18.31
CA SER A 86 -6.16 3.37 19.15
C SER A 86 -7.40 4.25 19.05
N GLY A 87 -8.44 3.75 18.39
CA GLY A 87 -9.72 4.44 18.34
C GLY A 87 -10.40 4.39 19.71
N ASP A 88 -10.13 5.36 20.58
CA ASP A 88 -10.91 5.57 21.81
C ASP A 88 -12.26 6.23 21.47
N GLY A 89 -13.01 5.61 20.56
CA GLY A 89 -14.44 5.76 20.40
C GLY A 89 -15.17 4.89 21.41
N GLY A 90 -14.96 5.13 22.71
CA GLY A 90 -15.81 4.66 23.81
C GLY A 90 -15.93 3.14 24.00
N LYS A 91 -14.96 2.52 24.68
CA LYS A 91 -15.21 1.55 25.77
C LYS A 91 -13.89 1.27 26.50
N LYS A 92 -13.71 1.89 27.66
CA LYS A 92 -13.03 1.17 28.74
C LYS A 92 -13.89 -0.06 29.00
N ASP A 93 -13.33 -1.25 28.81
CA ASP A 93 -13.54 -2.42 29.67
C ASP A 93 -12.75 -3.62 29.11
N GLY A 94 -11.81 -4.12 29.91
CA GLY A 94 -11.46 -5.55 29.93
C GLY A 94 -10.32 -5.99 29.02
N SER A 95 -9.18 -6.29 29.66
CA SER A 95 -8.10 -7.14 29.16
C SER A 95 -8.60 -8.31 28.30
N GLY A 96 -8.30 -8.28 27.00
CA GLY A 96 -8.60 -9.34 26.05
C GLY A 96 -7.51 -9.43 24.98
N LYS A 97 -6.73 -10.49 25.03
CA LYS A 97 -5.69 -10.90 24.07
C LYS A 97 -6.18 -10.78 22.61
N PRO A 98 -5.37 -10.29 21.65
CA PRO A 98 -5.82 -10.22 20.25
C PRO A 98 -6.08 -11.63 19.70
N SER A 99 -7.36 -11.95 19.46
CA SER A 99 -7.75 -13.09 18.65
C SER A 99 -7.62 -12.73 17.18
N ALA A 100 -6.83 -13.50 16.43
CA ALA A 100 -6.80 -13.45 14.97
C ALA A 100 -8.22 -13.66 14.39
N PRO A 101 -8.58 -13.03 13.26
CA PRO A 101 -9.90 -13.19 12.68
C PRO A 101 -10.09 -14.62 12.17
N ALA A 102 -11.14 -15.28 12.66
CA ALA A 102 -11.58 -16.57 12.16
C ALA A 102 -12.09 -16.41 10.72
N ALA A 103 -11.34 -16.97 9.77
CA ALA A 103 -11.82 -17.12 8.40
C ALA A 103 -13.03 -18.05 8.41
N SER A 104 -14.15 -17.52 7.90
CA SER A 104 -15.42 -18.22 7.76
C SER A 104 -15.28 -19.42 6.84
N SER A 105 -15.77 -20.56 7.30
CA SER A 105 -15.90 -21.80 6.54
C SER A 105 -16.98 -21.66 5.47
N ALA A 106 -16.66 -22.05 4.24
CA ALA A 106 -17.61 -22.49 3.21
C ALA A 106 -17.02 -23.73 2.49
N PRO A 107 -17.86 -24.64 1.97
CA PRO A 107 -17.64 -26.08 2.14
C PRO A 107 -16.82 -26.75 1.02
N ALA A 108 -16.46 -27.98 1.35
CA ALA A 108 -15.67 -28.95 0.61
C ALA A 108 -16.05 -29.14 -0.87
N ALA A 109 -15.02 -29.24 -1.70
CA ALA A 109 -15.03 -30.12 -2.86
C ALA A 109 -14.21 -31.36 -2.49
N ASP A 110 -14.93 -32.47 -2.38
CA ASP A 110 -14.41 -33.83 -2.37
C ASP A 110 -13.89 -34.14 -3.77
N ASP A 111 -12.68 -34.71 -3.88
CA ASP A 111 -12.31 -35.63 -4.95
C ASP A 111 -10.92 -36.23 -4.65
N GLY A 112 -10.95 -37.47 -4.15
CA GLY A 112 -10.22 -38.57 -4.79
C GLY A 112 -8.71 -38.73 -4.60
N ASP A 113 -8.40 -39.78 -3.83
CA ASP A 113 -7.46 -40.87 -4.17
C ASP A 113 -5.99 -40.76 -3.74
N GLY A 114 -5.53 -41.86 -3.11
CA GLY A 114 -4.14 -42.31 -3.22
C GLY A 114 -3.24 -42.19 -1.99
N GLY A 115 -3.46 -43.07 -1.00
CA GLY A 115 -2.43 -43.95 -0.42
C GLY A 115 -1.19 -43.41 0.31
N ASP A 116 -0.97 -44.02 1.47
CA ASP A 116 0.29 -44.49 2.06
C ASP A 116 0.81 -43.77 3.32
N ASP A 117 0.96 -44.61 4.34
CA ASP A 117 1.45 -44.35 5.68
C ASP A 117 2.95 -44.00 5.69
N GLY A 118 3.36 -43.04 6.54
CA GLY A 118 4.74 -43.01 7.03
C GLY A 118 5.41 -41.64 7.14
N ASP A 119 5.60 -41.22 8.40
CA ASP A 119 6.79 -40.54 8.96
C ASP A 119 7.31 -39.22 8.34
N GLY A 120 7.07 -38.12 9.07
CA GLY A 120 8.08 -37.12 9.40
C GLY A 120 8.82 -36.37 8.28
N GLY A 121 8.21 -35.30 7.75
CA GLY A 121 8.96 -34.25 7.05
C GLY A 121 8.06 -33.22 6.39
N GLY A 122 8.11 -31.97 6.84
CA GLY A 122 7.32 -30.88 6.25
C GLY A 122 7.65 -30.69 4.77
N GLY A 123 6.81 -31.26 3.90
CA GLY A 123 6.96 -31.18 2.46
C GLY A 123 6.73 -29.77 1.91
N PRO A 124 7.29 -29.44 0.73
CA PRO A 124 7.08 -28.15 0.09
C PRO A 124 5.59 -27.86 -0.01
N SER A 125 5.16 -26.69 0.48
CA SER A 125 3.77 -26.26 0.37
C SER A 125 3.29 -26.38 -1.07
N ALA A 126 2.09 -26.95 -1.29
CA ALA A 126 1.54 -27.19 -2.62
C ALA A 126 1.62 -25.95 -3.55
N GLY A 127 1.48 -24.75 -2.99
CA GLY A 127 1.62 -23.49 -3.73
C GLY A 127 3.01 -23.29 -4.37
N LEU A 128 4.08 -23.80 -3.76
CA LEU A 128 5.43 -23.72 -4.33
C LEU A 128 5.58 -24.63 -5.54
N LEU A 129 5.03 -25.85 -5.49
CA LEU A 129 5.08 -26.79 -6.60
C LEU A 129 4.24 -26.28 -7.79
N VAL A 130 3.05 -25.75 -7.51
CA VAL A 130 2.20 -25.12 -8.53
C VAL A 130 2.89 -23.90 -9.15
N GLY A 131 3.54 -23.07 -8.33
CA GLY A 131 4.29 -21.89 -8.80
C GLY A 131 5.44 -22.27 -9.73
N ILE A 132 6.26 -23.25 -9.36
CA ILE A 132 7.37 -23.74 -10.20
C ILE A 132 6.84 -24.30 -11.52
N GLY A 133 5.77 -25.11 -11.47
CA GLY A 133 5.14 -25.68 -12.67
C GLY A 133 4.67 -24.59 -13.64
N ALA A 134 4.01 -23.54 -13.14
CA ALA A 134 3.55 -22.43 -13.96
C ALA A 134 4.71 -21.67 -14.65
N VAL A 135 5.80 -21.40 -13.92
CA VAL A 135 6.98 -20.71 -14.48
C VAL A 135 7.65 -21.56 -15.56
N LEU A 136 7.80 -22.87 -15.34
CA LEU A 136 8.36 -23.78 -16.33
C LEU A 136 7.51 -23.84 -17.60
N LEU A 137 6.18 -23.92 -17.45
CA LEU A 137 5.25 -23.91 -18.59
C LEU A 137 5.38 -22.63 -19.42
N LEU A 138 5.46 -21.46 -18.77
CA LEU A 138 5.65 -20.18 -19.45
C LEU A 138 7.01 -20.10 -20.16
N GLY A 139 8.08 -20.61 -19.54
CA GLY A 139 9.40 -20.70 -20.16
C GLY A 139 9.41 -21.57 -21.41
N VAL A 140 8.79 -22.75 -21.35
CA VAL A 140 8.65 -23.66 -22.51
C VAL A 140 7.82 -23.01 -23.62
N ALA A 141 6.70 -22.36 -23.27
CA ALA A 141 5.85 -21.67 -24.24
C ALA A 141 6.62 -20.53 -24.95
N ALA A 142 7.43 -19.77 -24.23
CA ALA A 142 8.27 -18.72 -24.81
C ALA A 142 9.32 -19.27 -25.78
N VAL A 143 9.99 -20.38 -25.44
CA VAL A 143 10.95 -21.05 -26.34
C VAL A 143 10.27 -21.57 -27.60
N PHE A 144 9.08 -22.18 -27.46
CA PHE A 144 8.32 -22.68 -28.60
C PHE A 144 7.83 -21.54 -29.50
N GLN A 145 7.37 -20.44 -28.93
CA GLN A 145 6.96 -19.26 -29.68
C GLN A 145 8.15 -18.63 -30.42
N ALA A 146 9.33 -18.57 -29.81
CA ALA A 146 10.55 -18.06 -30.44
C ALA A 146 11.03 -18.95 -31.60
N ARG A 147 10.91 -20.28 -31.46
CA ARG A 147 11.23 -21.23 -32.55
C ARG A 147 10.25 -21.17 -33.70
N ARG A 148 8.96 -20.90 -33.44
CA ARG A 148 7.93 -20.77 -34.47
C ARG A 148 7.99 -19.43 -35.23
N ARG A 149 8.67 -18.43 -34.67
CA ARG A 149 8.88 -17.11 -35.29
C ARG A 149 10.20 -16.99 -36.06
N ARG A 150 11.05 -18.02 -36.05
CA ARG A 150 12.21 -18.16 -36.95
C ARG A 150 11.81 -19.06 -38.11
#